data_AF-A0A7Y2KYT4-F1
#
_entry.id   AF-A0A7Y2KYT4-F1
#
_cell.length_a   1.000
_cell.length_b   1.000
_cell.length_c   1.000
_cell.angle_alpha   90.00
_cell.angle_beta   90.00
_cell.angle_gamma   90.00
#
_symmetry.space_group_name_H-M   'P 1'
#
loop_
_entity.id
_entity.type
_entity.pdbx_description
1 polymer ?
#
loop_
_entity_poly.entity_id
_entity_poly.type
_entity_poly.pdbx_seq_one_letter_code
_entity_poly.pdbx_strand_id
1 'polypeptide(L)'
;LAKDCKQIAYPKPDGKLSFDKLSSVFISSTNHEEEQPCHLKLRDASIPINVNLPLYDEPAQRYCPAGVYEVITQESGEKRFQINAQNCVHCKTCDIKDPSQNITWVTPEGGGGPTYPNM
;
A
#
# COMPACT_ATOMS: atom_id res chain seq x y z
N LEU A 1 -15.31 -11.35 -8.35
CA LEU A 1 -14.07 -11.75 -7.64
C LEU A 1 -12.89 -11.65 -8.61
N ALA A 2 -11.64 -11.71 -8.15
CA ALA A 2 -10.48 -11.63 -9.04
C ALA A 2 -10.53 -12.69 -10.15
N LYS A 3 -10.99 -13.91 -9.83
CA LYS A 3 -11.17 -15.02 -10.78
C LYS A 3 -12.15 -14.73 -11.93
N ASP A 4 -13.04 -13.75 -11.77
CA ASP A 4 -14.06 -13.38 -12.76
C ASP A 4 -13.60 -12.21 -13.65
N CYS A 5 -12.40 -11.68 -13.41
CA CYS A 5 -11.86 -10.51 -14.09
C CYS A 5 -10.64 -10.88 -14.95
N LYS A 6 -10.47 -10.19 -16.08
CA LYS A 6 -9.24 -10.31 -16.89
C LYS A 6 -8.11 -9.47 -16.27
N GLN A 7 -6.96 -10.08 -16.05
CA GLN A 7 -5.77 -9.37 -15.59
C GLN A 7 -5.30 -8.34 -16.63
N ILE A 8 -4.98 -7.14 -16.18
CA ILE A 8 -4.41 -6.07 -17.01
C ILE A 8 -2.89 -6.23 -17.02
N ALA A 9 -2.31 -6.28 -18.22
CA ALA A 9 -0.86 -6.28 -18.43
C ALA A 9 -0.37 -4.85 -18.63
N TYR A 10 0.17 -4.24 -17.57
CA TYR A 10 0.81 -2.92 -17.66
C TYR A 10 2.23 -3.05 -18.22
N PRO A 11 2.66 -2.16 -19.13
CA PRO A 11 4.04 -2.14 -19.60
C PRO A 11 4.99 -1.80 -18.44
N LYS A 12 6.24 -2.27 -18.55
CA LYS A 12 7.30 -1.86 -17.62
C LYS A 12 7.60 -0.36 -17.81
N PRO A 13 7.94 0.37 -16.73
CA PRO A 13 8.35 1.76 -16.85
C PRO A 13 9.63 1.90 -17.69
N ASP A 14 9.71 2.96 -18.49
CA ASP A 14 10.82 3.26 -19.40
C ASP A 14 11.89 4.20 -18.79
N GLY A 15 11.62 4.76 -17.62
CA GLY A 15 12.50 5.70 -16.91
C GLY A 15 12.61 7.08 -17.57
N LYS A 16 11.73 7.40 -18.53
CA LYS A 16 11.71 8.68 -19.25
C LYS A 16 10.36 9.38 -19.17
N LEU A 17 9.30 8.67 -19.56
CA LEU A 17 7.92 9.14 -19.50
C LEU A 17 7.12 8.40 -18.42
N SER A 18 7.57 7.19 -18.06
CA SER A 18 6.94 6.31 -17.09
C SER A 18 7.98 5.81 -16.10
N PHE A 19 7.62 5.82 -14.82
CA PHE A 19 8.55 5.55 -13.73
C PHE A 19 7.94 4.49 -12.80
N ASP A 20 8.80 3.80 -12.06
CA ASP A 20 8.35 2.90 -11.03
C ASP A 20 7.80 3.67 -9.81
N LYS A 21 7.12 2.92 -8.94
CA LYS A 21 6.44 3.47 -7.78
C LYS A 21 7.42 4.05 -6.75
N LEU A 22 8.58 3.43 -6.54
CA LEU A 22 9.54 3.86 -5.52
C LEU A 22 10.21 5.17 -5.93
N SER A 23 10.61 5.30 -7.20
CA SER A 23 11.10 6.57 -7.74
C SER A 23 10.06 7.70 -7.58
N SER A 24 8.78 7.39 -7.75
CA SER A 24 7.67 8.34 -7.59
C SER A 24 7.42 8.73 -6.13
N VAL A 25 7.58 7.80 -5.19
CA VAL A 25 7.49 8.06 -3.74
C VAL A 25 8.65 8.93 -3.27
N PHE A 26 9.86 8.67 -3.77
CA PHE A 26 11.05 9.44 -3.42
C PHE A 26 10.89 10.93 -3.72
N ILE A 27 10.40 11.30 -4.91
CA ILE A 27 10.18 12.71 -5.29
C ILE A 27 9.04 13.38 -4.51
N SER A 28 8.17 12.58 -3.89
CA SER A 28 7.13 13.07 -3.01
C SER A 28 7.69 13.57 -1.67
N SER A 29 8.96 13.24 -1.38
CA SER A 29 9.64 13.54 -0.12
C SER A 29 8.78 13.17 1.11
N THR A 30 8.07 12.05 1.01
CA THR A 30 7.28 11.52 2.12
C THR A 30 8.19 10.79 3.08
N ASN A 31 8.02 11.05 4.37
CA ASN A 31 8.75 10.35 5.42
C ASN A 31 7.94 10.31 6.71
N HIS A 32 8.24 9.33 7.57
CA HIS A 32 7.67 9.22 8.90
C HIS A 32 8.78 8.77 9.86
N GLU A 33 8.72 9.19 11.13
CA GLU A 33 9.57 8.63 12.19
C GLU A 33 9.43 7.11 12.24
N GLU A 34 10.53 6.37 12.36
CA GLU A 34 10.54 4.91 12.21
C GLU A 34 9.93 4.22 13.44
N GLU A 35 10.15 4.77 14.63
CA GLU A 35 9.69 4.21 15.90
C GLU A 35 8.27 4.65 16.29
N GLN A 36 7.51 5.24 15.36
CA GLN A 36 6.11 5.59 15.64
C GLN A 36 5.14 4.42 15.39
N PRO A 37 4.00 4.37 16.09
CA PRO A 37 2.97 3.38 15.81
C PRO A 37 2.44 3.50 14.37
N CYS A 38 2.33 2.37 13.66
CA CYS A 38 1.76 2.35 12.32
C CYS A 38 0.35 2.97 12.29
N HIS A 39 0.15 4.01 11.48
CA HIS A 39 -1.09 4.79 11.40
C HIS A 39 -2.13 4.17 10.44
N LEU A 40 -1.85 2.98 9.91
CA LEU A 40 -2.73 2.20 9.04
C LEU A 40 -3.18 0.98 9.83
N LYS A 41 -4.27 1.14 10.58
CA LYS A 41 -4.74 0.14 11.53
C LYS A 41 -5.56 -0.92 10.81
N LEU A 42 -5.26 -2.19 11.06
CA LEU A 42 -6.11 -3.30 10.67
C LEU A 42 -7.07 -3.61 11.81
N ARG A 43 -8.37 -3.72 11.50
CA ARG A 43 -9.36 -4.24 12.47
C ARG A 43 -9.08 -5.71 12.79
N ASP A 44 -8.66 -6.47 11.78
CA ASP A 44 -8.25 -7.86 11.87
C ASP A 44 -7.02 -8.09 10.95
N ALA A 45 -5.90 -8.51 11.54
CA ALA A 45 -4.65 -8.73 10.82
C ALA A 45 -4.67 -9.95 9.88
N SER A 46 -5.65 -10.84 10.03
CA SER A 46 -5.78 -12.07 9.23
C SER A 46 -6.48 -11.85 7.89
N ILE A 47 -7.34 -10.82 7.79
CA ILE A 47 -8.17 -10.55 6.60
C ILE A 47 -7.36 -10.37 5.30
N PRO A 48 -6.22 -9.64 5.28
CA PRO A 48 -5.45 -9.46 4.04
C PRO A 48 -5.04 -10.79 3.39
N ILE A 49 -4.58 -11.76 4.20
CA ILE A 49 -4.13 -13.06 3.70
C ILE A 49 -5.29 -14.05 3.54
N ASN A 50 -6.22 -14.10 4.49
CA ASN A 50 -7.26 -15.13 4.53
C ASN A 50 -8.49 -14.79 3.66
N VAL A 51 -8.71 -13.52 3.35
CA VAL A 51 -9.91 -13.05 2.63
C VAL A 51 -9.52 -12.27 1.37
N ASN A 52 -8.78 -11.17 1.52
CA ASN A 52 -8.53 -10.25 0.41
C ASN A 52 -7.64 -10.87 -0.67
N LEU A 53 -6.58 -11.57 -0.27
CA LEU A 53 -5.70 -12.29 -1.21
C LEU A 53 -6.45 -13.35 -2.04
N PRO A 54 -7.16 -14.34 -1.45
CA PRO A 54 -7.84 -15.37 -2.26
C PRO A 54 -9.03 -14.84 -3.08
N LEU A 55 -9.76 -13.82 -2.60
CA LEU A 55 -10.96 -13.31 -3.29
C LEU A 55 -10.68 -12.22 -4.31
N TYR A 56 -9.70 -11.35 -4.02
CA TYR A 56 -9.45 -10.10 -4.74
C TYR A 56 -7.98 -9.91 -5.16
N ASP A 57 -7.13 -10.92 -4.92
CA ASP A 57 -5.69 -10.86 -5.22
C ASP A 57 -4.98 -9.72 -4.48
N GLU A 58 -5.40 -9.47 -3.23
CA GLU A 58 -4.93 -8.44 -2.29
C GLU A 58 -4.71 -7.08 -2.99
N PRO A 59 -5.82 -6.35 -3.26
CA PRO A 59 -5.81 -5.20 -4.14
C PRO A 59 -5.03 -4.00 -3.58
N ALA A 60 -4.70 -3.98 -2.28
CA ALA A 60 -3.93 -2.90 -1.67
C ALA A 60 -2.53 -2.75 -2.29
N GLN A 61 -1.97 -3.83 -2.80
CA GLN A 61 -0.69 -3.82 -3.52
C GLN A 61 -0.75 -2.98 -4.81
N ARG A 62 -1.96 -2.78 -5.36
CA ARG A 62 -2.20 -2.10 -6.64
C ARG A 62 -2.79 -0.71 -6.47
N TYR A 63 -3.87 -0.56 -5.71
CA TYR A 63 -4.52 0.75 -5.56
C TYR A 63 -3.71 1.72 -4.70
N CYS A 64 -2.81 1.22 -3.84
CA CYS A 64 -1.96 2.09 -3.04
C CYS A 64 -0.95 2.79 -3.96
N PRO A 65 -0.98 4.14 -4.03
CA PRO A 65 -0.10 4.88 -4.92
C PRO A 65 1.36 4.88 -4.46
N ALA A 66 1.63 4.47 -3.21
CA ALA A 66 2.95 4.60 -2.59
C ALA A 66 3.60 3.27 -2.16
N GLY A 67 3.02 2.12 -2.53
CA GLY A 67 3.67 0.82 -2.27
C GLY A 67 3.77 0.50 -0.78
N VAL A 68 2.79 0.96 -0.01
CA VAL A 68 2.73 0.75 1.44
C VAL A 68 2.41 -0.70 1.78
N TYR A 69 1.64 -1.40 0.96
CA TYR A 69 1.18 -2.75 1.23
C TYR A 69 1.82 -3.74 0.27
N GLU A 70 2.37 -4.82 0.82
CA GLU A 70 2.96 -5.92 0.06
C GLU A 70 2.64 -7.27 0.71
N VAL A 71 2.50 -8.32 -0.11
CA VAL A 71 2.42 -9.70 0.36
C VAL A 71 3.76 -10.37 0.15
N ILE A 72 4.50 -10.57 1.24
CA ILE A 72 5.81 -11.23 1.24
C ILE A 72 5.58 -12.74 1.35
N THR A 73 6.17 -13.51 0.45
CA THR A 73 6.21 -14.98 0.56
C THR A 73 7.51 -15.38 1.26
N GLN A 74 7.39 -16.01 2.42
CA GLN A 74 8.52 -16.52 3.19
C GLN A 74 9.10 -17.79 2.55
N GLU A 75 10.30 -18.20 2.96
CA GLU A 75 10.95 -19.43 2.48
C GLU A 75 10.10 -20.69 2.73
N SER A 76 9.29 -20.68 3.81
CA SER A 76 8.33 -21.75 4.13
C SER A 76 7.13 -21.83 3.16
N GLY A 77 6.97 -20.85 2.27
CA GLY A 77 5.79 -20.66 1.42
C GLY A 77 4.65 -19.90 2.11
N GLU A 78 4.78 -19.59 3.40
CA GLU A 78 3.79 -18.78 4.14
C GLU A 78 3.78 -17.34 3.62
N LYS A 79 2.58 -16.79 3.44
CA LYS A 79 2.39 -15.41 2.97
C LYS A 79 2.12 -14.49 4.15
N ARG A 80 2.87 -13.39 4.23
CA ARG A 80 2.74 -12.35 5.27
C ARG A 80 2.35 -11.02 4.63
N PHE A 81 1.35 -10.36 5.20
CA PHE A 81 0.99 -9.00 4.82
C PHE A 81 1.90 -8.00 5.56
N GLN A 82 2.64 -7.19 4.80
CA GLN A 82 3.60 -6.22 5.33
C GLN A 82 3.09 -4.80 5.02
N ILE A 83 3.21 -3.91 6.01
CA ILE A 83 2.81 -2.50 5.91
C ILE A 83 4.06 -1.63 6.09
N ASN A 84 4.52 -1.01 5.01
CA ASN A 84 5.61 -0.05 4.97
C ASN A 84 5.08 1.37 5.18
N ALA A 85 4.61 1.64 6.39
CA ALA A 85 3.86 2.86 6.72
C ALA A 85 4.64 4.16 6.45
N GLN A 86 5.98 4.11 6.47
CA GLN A 86 6.84 5.25 6.16
C GLN A 86 6.59 5.84 4.76
N ASN A 87 6.18 5.01 3.80
CA ASN A 87 5.88 5.44 2.42
C ASN A 87 4.51 6.13 2.28
N CYS A 88 3.68 6.19 3.33
CA CYS A 88 2.30 6.63 3.18
C CYS A 88 2.16 8.11 2.78
N VAL A 89 1.59 8.38 1.61
CA VAL A 89 1.33 9.76 1.13
C VAL A 89 -0.02 10.33 1.57
N HIS A 90 -0.67 9.72 2.55
CA HIS A 90 -1.92 10.19 3.17
C HIS A 90 -3.13 10.37 2.22
N CYS A 91 -3.11 9.73 1.05
CA CYS A 91 -4.20 9.82 0.06
C CYS A 91 -5.56 9.25 0.49
N LYS A 92 -5.60 8.48 1.59
CA LYS A 92 -6.79 7.80 2.15
C LYS A 92 -7.43 6.71 1.28
N THR A 93 -6.88 6.41 0.10
CA THR A 93 -7.42 5.38 -0.80
C THR A 93 -7.61 4.01 -0.14
N CYS A 94 -6.69 3.60 0.74
CA CYS A 94 -6.76 2.30 1.42
C CYS A 94 -7.93 2.17 2.40
N ASP A 95 -8.27 3.25 3.11
CA ASP A 95 -9.43 3.31 4.00
C ASP A 95 -10.74 3.17 3.19
N ILE A 96 -10.78 3.81 2.01
CA ILE A 96 -11.96 3.87 1.15
C ILE A 96 -12.14 2.59 0.31
N LYS A 97 -11.06 2.03 -0.24
CA LYS A 97 -11.12 1.05 -1.32
C LYS A 97 -10.89 -0.40 -0.88
N ASP A 98 -10.52 -0.63 0.37
CA ASP A 98 -10.42 -1.99 0.92
C ASP A 98 -11.79 -2.69 0.82
N PRO A 99 -11.91 -3.79 0.06
CA PRO A 99 -13.18 -4.50 -0.11
C PRO A 99 -13.72 -5.07 1.20
N SER A 100 -12.87 -5.28 2.20
CA SER A 100 -13.26 -5.77 3.53
C SER A 100 -13.49 -4.67 4.56
N GLN A 101 -13.25 -3.39 4.20
CA GLN A 101 -13.32 -2.25 5.13
C GLN A 101 -12.57 -2.52 6.44
N ASN A 102 -11.38 -3.12 6.33
CA ASN A 102 -10.54 -3.58 7.42
C ASN A 102 -9.43 -2.58 7.77
N ILE A 103 -9.00 -1.76 6.82
CA ILE A 103 -8.00 -0.71 7.03
C ILE A 103 -8.70 0.58 7.52
N THR A 104 -8.26 1.11 8.65
CA THR A 104 -8.58 2.47 9.11
C THR A 104 -7.32 3.31 9.08
N TRP A 105 -7.34 4.40 8.32
CA TRP A 105 -6.30 5.42 8.37
C TRP A 105 -6.54 6.32 9.58
N VAL A 106 -5.52 6.50 10.40
CA VAL A 106 -5.50 7.53 11.44
C VAL A 106 -4.34 8.49 11.18
N THR A 107 -4.39 9.68 11.76
CA THR A 107 -3.30 10.64 11.62
C THR A 107 -2.04 10.09 12.30
N PRO A 108 -0.88 10.08 11.61
CA PRO A 108 0.41 9.77 12.24
C PRO A 108 0.86 10.88 13.20
N GLU A 109 2.05 10.73 13.79
CA GLU A 109 2.69 11.83 14.50
C GLU A 109 2.90 13.05 13.58
N GLY A 110 2.83 14.24 14.19
CA GLY A 110 2.92 15.50 13.45
C GLY A 110 4.27 15.66 12.75
N GLY A 111 4.25 16.17 11.52
CA GLY A 111 5.45 16.34 10.68
C GLY A 111 5.77 15.15 9.79
N GLY A 112 5.12 13.99 9.99
CA GLY A 112 5.18 12.87 9.06
C GLY A 112 4.25 13.05 7.86
N GLY A 113 4.60 12.41 6.74
CA GLY A 113 3.84 12.45 5.48
C GLY A 113 4.61 13.13 4.34
N PRO A 114 3.90 13.43 3.24
CA PRO A 114 4.49 14.03 2.05
C PRO A 114 4.92 15.48 2.26
N THR A 115 6.00 15.90 1.59
CA THR A 115 6.44 17.29 1.53
C THR A 115 6.21 17.85 0.14
N TYR A 116 5.10 18.57 -0.03
CA TYR A 116 4.65 19.11 -1.32
C TYR A 116 4.78 20.63 -1.33
N PRO A 117 5.93 21.21 -1.75
CA PRO A 117 6.17 22.65 -1.63
C PRO A 117 5.29 23.47 -2.58
N ASN A 118 4.91 22.93 -3.74
CA ASN A 118 4.17 23.65 -4.79
C ASN A 118 3.27 22.69 -5.61
N MET A 119 2.77 21.63 -4.99
CA MET A 119 1.90 20.66 -5.67
C MET A 119 0.43 21.06 -5.59
#